data_AF-A0A7C2WJ69-F1
#
_entry.id   AF-A0A7C2WJ69-F1
#
_cell.length_a   1.000
_cell.length_b   1.000
_cell.length_c   1.000
_cell.angle_alpha   90.00
_cell.angle_beta   90.00
_cell.angle_gamma   90.00
#
_symmetry.space_group_name_H-M   'P 1'
#
loop_
_entity.id
_entity.type
_entity.pdbx_description
1 polymer ?
#
loop_
_entity_poly.entity_id
_entity_poly.type
_entity_poly.pdbx_seq_one_letter_code
_entity_poly.pdbx_strand_id
1 'polypeptide(L)' 'MLEPKLNVAVDYGKCHPERCDKGVCVAVLECPNKLWKQEEPYDLPYPIPGFCQDCGICVDSCPMDAI' A
#
# COMPACT_ATOMS: atom_id res chain seq x y z
N MET A 1 -10.82 23.80 -1.30
CA MET A 1 -10.29 23.31 -0.01
C MET A 1 -9.55 22.02 -0.31
N LEU A 2 -8.40 21.77 0.30
CA LEU A 2 -7.68 20.50 0.15
C LEU A 2 -8.36 19.46 1.04
N GLU A 3 -8.86 18.38 0.44
CA GLU A 3 -9.56 17.30 1.14
C GLU A 3 -8.71 16.01 1.07
N PRO A 4 -8.62 15.24 2.17
CA PRO A 4 -7.93 13.96 2.16
C PRO A 4 -8.72 12.95 1.32
N LYS A 5 -8.01 12.20 0.48
CA LYS A 5 -8.62 11.26 -0.46
C LYS A 5 -7.80 9.98 -0.57
N LEU A 6 -8.44 8.94 -1.09
CA LEU A 6 -7.79 7.71 -1.50
C LEU A 6 -7.29 7.89 -2.93
N ASN A 7 -5.98 8.01 -3.14
CA ASN A 7 -5.39 8.18 -4.48
C ASN A 7 -4.91 6.87 -5.11
N VAL A 8 -4.71 5.85 -4.29
CA VAL A 8 -4.18 4.54 -4.68
C VAL A 8 -5.18 3.48 -4.27
N ALA A 9 -5.15 2.34 -4.96
CA ALA A 9 -5.99 1.19 -4.67
C ALA A 9 -5.11 -0.06 -4.62
N VAL A 10 -5.67 -1.16 -4.14
CA VAL A 10 -5.02 -2.48 -4.21
C VAL A 10 -5.82 -3.33 -5.18
N ASP A 11 -5.14 -3.93 -6.16
CA ASP A 11 -5.69 -5.03 -6.92
C ASP A 11 -5.59 -6.32 -6.10
N TYR A 12 -6.66 -6.65 -5.38
CA TYR A 12 -6.72 -7.87 -4.55
C TYR A 12 -6.71 -9.17 -5.36
N GLY A 13 -6.86 -9.13 -6.69
CA GLY A 13 -6.65 -10.28 -7.57
C GLY A 13 -5.16 -10.57 -7.82
N LYS A 14 -4.29 -9.57 -7.65
CA LYS A 14 -2.83 -9.70 -7.76
C LYS A 14 -2.11 -9.71 -6.41
N CYS A 15 -2.71 -9.10 -5.39
CA CYS A 15 -2.12 -9.00 -4.07
C CYS A 15 -2.08 -10.37 -3.37
N HIS A 16 -0.87 -10.83 -3.07
CA HIS A 16 -0.59 -12.12 -2.44
C HIS A 16 0.41 -11.89 -1.29
N PRO A 17 -0.04 -11.48 -0.09
CA PRO A 17 0.85 -11.19 1.04
C PRO A 17 1.83 -12.33 1.37
N GLU A 18 1.42 -13.59 1.16
CA GLU A 18 2.26 -14.78 1.32
C GLU A 18 3.50 -14.82 0.40
N ARG A 19 3.54 -13.98 -0.63
CA ARG A 19 4.67 -13.82 -1.56
C ARG A 19 5.55 -12.60 -1.22
N CYS A 20 5.16 -11.80 -0.23
CA CYS A 20 5.97 -10.71 0.30
C CYS A 20 6.89 -11.20 1.43
N ASP A 21 7.98 -10.48 1.70
CA ASP A 21 8.91 -10.85 2.78
C ASP A 21 8.18 -10.89 4.13
N LYS A 22 8.18 -12.08 4.76
CA LYS A 22 7.49 -12.38 6.03
C LYS A 22 6.00 -11.99 6.05
N GLY A 23 5.34 -11.89 4.89
CA GLY A 23 3.95 -11.46 4.82
C GLY A 23 3.74 -9.95 4.94
N VAL A 24 4.79 -9.13 4.95
CA VAL A 24 4.68 -7.69 5.22
C VAL A 24 4.59 -6.89 3.91
N CYS A 25 3.58 -6.03 3.81
CA CYS A 25 3.40 -5.17 2.63
C CYS A 25 4.47 -4.07 2.58
N VAL A 26 5.22 -3.99 1.48
CA VAL A 26 6.29 -2.99 1.29
C VAL A 26 5.74 -1.57 1.31
N ALA A 27 4.53 -1.33 0.78
CA ALA A 27 3.92 0.00 0.80
C ALA A 27 3.61 0.52 2.21
N VAL A 28 3.38 -0.37 3.18
CA VAL A 28 3.22 -0.01 4.61
C VAL A 28 4.54 0.49 5.19
N LEU A 29 5.66 -0.07 4.75
CA LEU A 29 7.00 0.27 5.23
C LEU A 29 7.55 1.55 4.58
N GLU A 30 7.38 1.68 3.27
CA GLU A 30 8.06 2.70 2.45
C GLU A 30 7.25 4.00 2.29
N CYS A 31 5.94 4.01 2.58
CA CYS A 31 5.15 5.22 2.40
C CYS A 31 5.56 6.31 3.41
N PRO A 32 6.15 7.44 2.97
CA PRO A 32 6.64 8.48 3.88
C PRO A 32 5.51 9.15 4.67
N ASN A 33 4.31 9.17 4.10
CA ASN A 33 3.12 9.75 4.71
C ASN A 33 2.29 8.74 5.51
N LYS A 34 2.73 7.48 5.60
CA LYS A 34 2.07 6.41 6.39
C LYS A 34 0.58 6.25 6.04
N LEU A 35 0.27 6.34 4.75
CA LEU A 35 -1.10 6.23 4.22
C LEU A 35 -1.51 4.79 3.89
N TRP A 36 -0.76 3.82 4.39
CA TRP A 36 -0.97 2.39 4.20
C TRP A 36 -1.06 1.71 5.55
N LYS A 37 -1.95 0.72 5.65
CA LYS A 37 -2.10 -0.14 6.82
C LYS A 37 -2.13 -1.60 6.43
N GLN A 38 -1.67 -2.42 7.36
CA GLN A 38 -1.78 -3.87 7.39
C GLN A 38 -1.83 -4.21 8.89
N GLU A 39 -2.87 -4.91 9.34
CA GLU A 39 -3.08 -5.14 10.78
C GLU A 39 -2.03 -6.11 11.33
N GLU A 40 -1.85 -7.26 10.69
CA GLU A 40 -0.81 -8.24 11.00
C GLU A 40 -0.08 -8.71 9.74
N PRO A 41 1.13 -9.31 9.85
CA PRO A 41 1.76 -9.98 8.71
C PRO A 41 0.80 -10.99 8.07
N TYR A 42 0.86 -11.11 6.74
CA TYR A 42 -0.01 -11.92 5.89
C TYR A 42 -1.45 -11.40 5.71
N ASP A 43 -1.89 -10.38 6.44
CA ASP A 43 -3.16 -9.72 6.16
C ASP A 43 -3.09 -8.90 4.87
N LEU A 44 -4.25 -8.69 4.23
CA LEU A 44 -4.34 -7.80 3.08
C LEU A 44 -4.10 -6.35 3.50
N PRO A 45 -3.20 -5.61 2.81
CA PRO A 45 -3.00 -4.20 3.07
C PRO A 45 -4.16 -3.37 2.52
N TYR A 46 -4.32 -2.17 3.05
CA TYR A 46 -5.29 -1.19 2.56
C TYR A 46 -4.77 0.25 2.72
N PRO A 47 -5.03 1.14 1.75
CA PRO A 47 -4.72 2.55 1.88
C PRO A 47 -5.75 3.24 2.77
N ILE A 48 -5.34 4.32 3.43
CA ILE A 48 -6.23 5.21 4.20
C ILE A 48 -6.29 6.59 3.55
N PRO A 49 -7.44 7.31 3.64
CA PRO A 49 -7.56 8.65 3.09
C PRO A 49 -6.52 9.61 3.68
N GLY A 50 -5.88 10.40 2.81
CA GLY A 50 -4.88 11.37 3.25
C GLY A 50 -4.39 12.25 2.10
N PHE A 51 -3.30 12.96 2.34
CA PHE A 51 -2.65 13.84 1.36
C PHE A 51 -1.52 13.11 0.64
N CYS A 52 -1.87 12.08 -0.14
CA CYS A 52 -0.92 11.40 -1.01
C CYS A 52 -0.26 12.40 -1.97
N GLN A 53 1.05 12.29 -2.13
CA GLN A 53 1.88 13.18 -2.98
C GLN A 53 2.17 12.58 -4.35
N ASP A 54 1.52 11.46 -4.69
CA ASP A 54 1.64 10.76 -5.98
C ASP A 54 3.11 10.46 -6.37
N CYS A 55 3.92 10.10 -5.36
CA CYS A 55 5.37 9.88 -5.50
C CYS A 55 5.77 8.55 -6.16
N GLY A 56 4.83 7.63 -6.42
CA GLY A 56 5.09 6.36 -7.11
C GLY A 56 5.74 5.24 -6.29
N ILE A 57 6.40 5.54 -5.16
CA ILE A 57 7.19 4.56 -4.38
C ILE A 57 6.45 3.24 -4.09
N CYS A 58 5.18 3.30 -3.66
CA CYS A 58 4.40 2.08 -3.35
C CYS A 58 4.09 1.23 -4.58
N VAL A 59 3.89 1.86 -5.74
CA VAL A 59 3.64 1.18 -7.02
C VAL A 59 4.92 0.50 -7.47
N ASP A 60 6.02 1.25 -7.54
CA ASP A 60 7.31 0.76 -8.03
C ASP A 60 7.89 -0.37 -7.14
N SER A 61 7.60 -0.34 -5.84
CA SER A 61 8.14 -1.31 -4.87
C SER A 61 7.28 -2.56 -4.71
N CYS A 62 6.08 -2.61 -5.28
CA CYS A 62 5.20 -3.77 -5.15
C CYS A 62 5.68 -4.91 -6.06
N PRO A 63 6.15 -6.06 -5.54
CA PRO A 63 6.69 -7.14 -6.38
C PRO A 63 5.61 -7.84 -7.23
N MET A 64 4.34 -7.62 -6.89
CA MET A 64 3.19 -8.22 -7.56
C MET A 64 2.45 -7.25 -8.49
N ASP A 65 2.92 -5.99 -8.63
CA ASP A 65 2.25 -4.95 -9.43
C ASP A 65 0.75 -4.82 -9.08
N ALA A 66 0.49 -4.83 -7.76
CA ALA A 66 -0.85 -4.92 -7.17
C ALA A 66 -1.34 -3.58 -6.57
N ILE A 67 -0.62 -2.48 -6.79
CA ILE A 67 -0.90 -1.14 -6.22
C ILE A 67 -1.03 -0.12 -7.36
#